data_AF-A0A7C0UKG8-F1
#
_entry.id   AF-A0A7C0UKG8-F1
#
_cell.length_a   1.000
_cell.length_b   1.000
_cell.length_c   1.000
_cell.angle_alpha   90.00
_cell.angle_beta   90.00
_cell.angle_gamma   90.00
#
_symmetry.space_group_name_H-M   'P 1'
#
loop_
_entity.id
_entity.type
_entity.pdbx_description
1 polymer ?
#
loop_
_entity_poly.entity_id
_entity_poly.type
_entity_poly.pdbx_seq_one_letter_code
_entity_poly.pdbx_strand_id
1 'polypeptide(L)'
;MTWAELHTESEQLAIKAQLTLKAHNTEKAFNLYRQAAETERRALDVLDVSKVRTRGITAVSAIALWFKAGEYIQAEQLAHSMLADPHIPDFAREDIRNLYSSSSQIVRFQL
;
A
#
# COMPACT_ATOMS: atom_id res chain seq x y z
N MET A 1 18.54 -2.64 -4.77
CA MET A 1 17.77 -1.58 -5.44
C MET A 1 17.63 -0.41 -4.50
N THR A 2 17.65 0.81 -5.02
CA THR A 2 17.37 2.03 -4.27
C THR A 2 15.86 2.17 -4.01
N TRP A 3 15.49 3.06 -3.09
CA TRP A 3 14.07 3.41 -2.89
C TRP A 3 13.40 3.84 -4.20
N ALA A 4 14.06 4.67 -5.01
CA ALA A 4 13.48 5.20 -6.24
C ALA A 4 13.21 4.08 -7.26
N GLU A 5 14.14 3.13 -7.42
CA GLU A 5 13.95 1.98 -8.29
C GLU A 5 12.77 1.12 -7.86
N LEU A 6 12.68 0.81 -6.56
CA LEU A 6 11.58 0.01 -6.02
C LEU A 6 10.24 0.74 -6.14
N HIS A 7 10.19 2.03 -5.83
CA HIS A 7 8.98 2.83 -5.93
C HIS A 7 8.49 2.92 -7.39
N THR A 8 9.39 3.17 -8.34
CA THR A 8 9.03 3.19 -9.78
C THR A 8 8.56 1.82 -10.26
N GLU A 9 9.18 0.72 -9.84
CA GLU A 9 8.72 -0.64 -10.19
C GLU A 9 7.31 -0.91 -9.64
N SER A 10 7.06 -0.53 -8.39
CA SER A 10 5.74 -0.63 -7.75
C SER A 10 4.68 0.17 -8.51
N GLU A 11 4.96 1.41 -8.90
CA GLU A 11 4.06 2.24 -9.70
C GLU A 11 3.71 1.59 -11.05
N GLN A 12 4.71 1.03 -11.74
CA GLN A 12 4.50 0.34 -13.02
C GLN A 12 3.60 -0.89 -12.85
N LEU A 13 3.81 -1.68 -11.79
CA LEU A 13 2.97 -2.84 -11.45
C LEU A 13 1.54 -2.40 -11.12
N ALA A 14 1.36 -1.33 -10.34
CA ALA A 14 0.05 -0.80 -9.97
C ALA A 14 -0.72 -0.26 -11.19
N ILE A 15 -0.05 0.43 -12.12
CA ILE A 15 -0.63 0.87 -13.40
C ILE A 15 -1.07 -0.34 -14.21
N LYS A 16 -0.22 -1.37 -14.34
CA LYS A 16 -0.55 -2.60 -15.07
C LYS A 16 -1.72 -3.34 -14.42
N ALA A 17 -1.78 -3.39 -13.10
CA ALA A 17 -2.89 -3.96 -12.34
C ALA A 17 -4.20 -3.24 -12.67
N GLN A 18 -4.19 -1.91 -12.63
CA GLN A 18 -5.36 -1.09 -12.93
C GLN A 18 -5.87 -1.27 -14.36
N LEU A 19 -4.97 -1.36 -15.34
CA LEU A 19 -5.32 -1.64 -16.74
C LEU A 19 -5.90 -3.05 -16.90
N THR A 20 -5.33 -4.03 -16.22
CA THR A 20 -5.79 -5.43 -16.24
C THR A 20 -7.17 -5.58 -15.59
N LEU A 21 -7.43 -4.85 -14.50
CA LEU A 21 -8.75 -4.78 -13.86
C LEU A 21 -9.80 -4.19 -14.79
N LYS A 22 -9.45 -3.12 -15.52
CA LYS A 22 -10.33 -2.51 -16.54
C LYS A 22 -10.64 -3.47 -17.70
N ALA A 23 -9.73 -4.41 -17.99
CA ALA A 23 -9.94 -5.48 -18.96
C ALA A 23 -10.69 -6.70 -18.36
N HIS A 24 -11.31 -6.55 -17.19
CA HIS A 24 -12.07 -7.59 -16.47
C HIS A 24 -11.27 -8.84 -16.08
N ASN A 25 -9.93 -8.77 -16.07
CA ASN A 25 -9.09 -9.86 -15.60
C ASN A 25 -8.71 -9.65 -14.13
N THR A 26 -9.69 -9.86 -13.24
CA THR A 26 -9.60 -9.53 -11.82
C THR A 26 -8.50 -10.29 -11.09
N GLU A 27 -8.37 -11.59 -11.32
CA GLU A 27 -7.35 -12.42 -10.65
C GLU A 27 -5.93 -11.93 -10.97
N LYS A 28 -5.65 -11.65 -12.25
CA LYS A 28 -4.35 -11.12 -12.65
C LYS A 28 -4.12 -9.71 -12.11
N ALA A 29 -5.17 -8.88 -12.04
CA ALA A 29 -5.06 -7.55 -11.45
C ALA A 29 -4.71 -7.61 -9.95
N PHE A 30 -5.35 -8.48 -9.18
CA PHE A 30 -5.06 -8.65 -7.75
C PHE A 30 -3.63 -9.16 -7.54
N ASN A 31 -3.18 -10.14 -8.32
CA ASN A 31 -1.79 -10.61 -8.28
C ASN A 31 -0.78 -9.51 -8.62
N LEU A 32 -1.09 -8.60 -9.54
CA LEU A 32 -0.24 -7.46 -9.88
C LEU A 32 -0.24 -6.39 -8.77
N TYR A 33 -1.39 -6.11 -8.15
CA TYR A 33 -1.45 -5.24 -6.97
C TYR A 33 -0.67 -5.82 -5.80
N ARG A 34 -0.70 -7.14 -5.61
CA ARG A 34 0.09 -7.83 -4.58
C ARG A 34 1.58 -7.60 -4.79
N GLN A 35 2.07 -7.83 -6.01
CA GLN A 35 3.48 -7.58 -6.37
C GLN A 35 3.86 -6.11 -6.19
N ALA A 36 2.97 -5.18 -6.57
CA ALA A 36 3.21 -3.75 -6.34
C ALA A 36 3.35 -3.46 -4.83
N ALA A 37 2.45 -3.98 -4.00
CA ALA A 37 2.47 -3.79 -2.56
C ALA A 37 3.75 -4.38 -1.90
N GLU A 38 4.17 -5.57 -2.32
CA GLU A 38 5.43 -6.20 -1.88
C GLU A 38 6.64 -5.33 -2.24
N THR A 39 6.67 -4.77 -3.44
CA THR A 39 7.75 -3.89 -3.90
C THR A 39 7.74 -2.56 -3.15
N GLU A 40 6.57 -1.95 -2.93
CA GLU A 40 6.43 -0.71 -2.15
C GLU A 40 6.82 -0.92 -0.68
N ARG A 41 6.49 -2.08 -0.10
CA ARG A 41 6.91 -2.47 1.24
C ARG A 41 8.43 -2.57 1.35
N ARG A 42 9.09 -3.16 0.35
CA ARG A 42 10.57 -3.16 0.26
C ARG A 42 11.13 -1.75 0.10
N ALA A 43 10.45 -0.89 -0.66
CA ALA A 43 10.84 0.52 -0.78
C ALA A 43 10.79 1.23 0.59
N LEU A 44 9.77 0.95 1.40
CA LEU A 44 9.66 1.48 2.76
C LEU A 44 10.80 1.01 3.68
N ASP A 45 11.20 -0.26 3.56
CA ASP A 45 12.26 -0.85 4.40
C ASP A 45 13.64 -0.24 4.15
N VAL A 46 13.91 0.22 2.93
CA VAL A 46 15.21 0.84 2.59
C VAL A 46 15.26 2.34 2.89
N LEU A 47 14.14 2.95 3.32
CA LEU A 47 14.10 4.38 3.66
C LEU A 47 14.64 4.65 5.07
N ASP A 48 15.62 5.55 5.15
CA ASP A 48 16.11 6.09 6.41
C ASP A 48 15.00 6.79 7.21
N VAL A 49 15.02 6.64 8.53
CA VAL A 49 14.00 7.19 9.46
C VAL A 49 13.90 8.71 9.37
N SER A 50 14.98 9.43 9.01
CA SER A 50 14.96 10.87 8.81
C SER A 50 14.13 11.33 7.60
N LYS A 51 13.83 10.43 6.64
CA LYS A 51 13.01 10.72 5.46
C LYS A 51 11.51 10.64 5.76
N VAL A 52 11.10 11.26 6.86
CA VAL A 52 9.75 11.19 7.45
C VAL A 52 8.64 11.34 6.40
N ARG A 53 8.71 12.36 5.55
CA ARG A 53 7.69 12.61 4.52
C ARG A 53 7.62 11.47 3.49
N THR A 54 8.77 11.04 2.96
CA THR A 54 8.82 9.96 1.97
C THR A 54 8.36 8.64 2.57
N ARG A 55 8.76 8.33 3.82
CA ARG A 55 8.29 7.16 4.57
C ARG A 55 6.77 7.17 4.71
N GLY A 56 6.18 8.30 5.07
CA GLY A 56 4.73 8.46 5.16
C GLY A 56 4.01 8.17 3.84
N ILE A 57 4.49 8.74 2.73
CA ILE A 57 3.92 8.53 1.40
C ILE A 57 4.05 7.06 0.98
N THR A 58 5.23 6.46 1.12
CA THR A 58 5.48 5.06 0.75
C THR A 58 4.68 4.09 1.62
N ALA A 59 4.50 4.39 2.91
CA ALA A 59 3.65 3.59 3.80
C ALA A 59 2.17 3.60 3.36
N VAL A 60 1.61 4.79 3.12
CA VAL A 60 0.22 4.95 2.62
C VAL A 60 0.04 4.20 1.31
N SER A 61 1.00 4.35 0.38
CA SER A 61 1.02 3.66 -0.91
C SER A 61 0.98 2.14 -0.74
N ALA A 62 1.88 1.57 0.07
CA ALA A 62 1.95 0.12 0.30
C ALA A 62 0.63 -0.42 0.89
N ILE A 63 0.06 0.26 1.89
CA ILE A 63 -1.21 -0.14 2.52
C ILE A 63 -2.36 -0.10 1.50
N ALA A 64 -2.46 0.97 0.71
CA ALA A 64 -3.49 1.08 -0.32
C ALA A 64 -3.37 -0.02 -1.39
N LEU A 65 -2.15 -0.41 -1.76
CA LEU A 65 -1.90 -1.49 -2.71
C LEU A 65 -2.29 -2.86 -2.15
N TRP A 66 -2.01 -3.14 -0.87
CA TRP A 66 -2.48 -4.36 -0.21
C TRP A 66 -4.01 -4.44 -0.17
N PHE A 67 -4.70 -3.32 0.13
CA PHE A 67 -6.16 -3.26 0.03
C PHE A 67 -6.67 -3.55 -1.38
N LYS A 68 -6.03 -2.98 -2.41
CA LYS A 68 -6.37 -3.23 -3.82
C LYS A 68 -6.08 -4.68 -4.26
N ALA A 69 -5.13 -5.35 -3.61
CA ALA A 69 -4.82 -6.76 -3.84
C ALA A 69 -5.80 -7.72 -3.14
N GLY A 70 -6.66 -7.23 -2.23
CA GLY A 70 -7.50 -8.07 -1.37
C GLY A 70 -6.75 -8.69 -0.18
N GLU A 71 -5.51 -8.26 0.07
CA GLU A 71 -4.63 -8.79 1.11
C GLU A 71 -4.83 -8.00 2.42
N TYR A 72 -6.06 -8.04 2.93
CA TYR A 72 -6.51 -7.19 4.03
C TYR A 72 -5.65 -7.34 5.28
N ILE A 73 -5.29 -8.57 5.66
CA ILE A 73 -4.48 -8.85 6.84
C ILE A 73 -3.12 -8.13 6.76
N GLN A 74 -2.49 -8.11 5.58
CA GLN A 74 -1.21 -7.42 5.38
C GLN A 74 -1.37 -5.90 5.42
N ALA A 75 -2.45 -5.39 4.83
CA ALA A 75 -2.78 -3.97 4.88
C ALA A 75 -2.98 -3.49 6.34
N GLU A 76 -3.73 -4.25 7.15
CA GLU A 76 -4.01 -3.93 8.54
C GLU A 76 -2.76 -3.99 9.42
N GLN A 77 -1.94 -5.05 9.27
CA GLN A 77 -0.70 -5.18 10.02
C GLN A 77 0.26 -4.02 9.75
N LEU A 78 0.43 -3.65 8.47
CA LEU A 78 1.26 -2.51 8.11
C LEU A 78 0.67 -1.21 8.63
N ALA A 79 -0.64 -0.98 8.47
CA ALA A 79 -1.33 0.20 8.99
C ALA A 79 -1.12 0.36 10.50
N HIS A 80 -1.34 -0.69 11.29
CA HIS A 80 -1.14 -0.63 12.74
C HIS A 80 0.31 -0.35 13.11
N SER A 81 1.28 -0.99 12.45
CA SER A 81 2.70 -0.71 12.72
C SER A 81 3.08 0.74 12.43
N MET A 82 2.56 1.32 11.35
CA MET A 82 2.84 2.72 10.96
C MET A 82 2.12 3.71 11.88
N LEU A 83 0.90 3.41 12.32
CA LEU A 83 0.18 4.25 13.30
C LEU A 83 0.84 4.23 14.68
N ALA A 84 1.54 3.15 15.03
CA ALA A 84 2.31 3.03 16.25
C ALA A 84 3.68 3.76 16.18
N ASP A 85 4.19 4.06 14.98
CA ASP A 85 5.44 4.82 14.80
C ASP A 85 5.22 6.30 15.20
N PRO A 86 5.95 6.83 16.20
CA PRO A 86 5.83 8.24 16.58
C PRO A 86 6.36 9.21 15.53
N HIS A 87 7.18 8.74 14.58
CA HIS A 87 7.74 9.57 13.51
C HIS A 87 6.88 9.60 12.26
N ILE A 88 5.76 8.86 12.20
CA ILE A 88 4.86 8.94 11.05
C ILE A 88 4.25 10.36 10.99
N PRO A 89 4.30 11.04 9.84
CA PRO A 89 3.76 12.39 9.73
C PRO A 89 2.22 12.36 9.82
N ASP A 90 1.63 13.45 10.33
CA ASP A 90 0.18 13.52 10.57
C ASP A 90 -0.67 13.28 9.33
N PHE A 91 -0.23 13.76 8.15
CA PHE A 91 -0.95 13.50 6.90
C PHE A 91 -1.05 11.99 6.61
N ALA A 92 0.04 11.25 6.83
CA ALA A 92 0.06 9.82 6.57
C ALA A 92 -0.77 9.07 7.62
N ARG A 93 -0.76 9.52 8.87
CA ARG A 93 -1.64 8.99 9.93
C ARG A 93 -3.11 9.11 9.54
N GLU A 94 -3.50 10.28 9.03
CA GLU A 94 -4.86 10.55 8.58
C GLU A 94 -5.24 9.70 7.36
N ASP A 95 -4.38 9.66 6.34
CA ASP A 95 -4.60 8.85 5.14
C ASP A 95 -4.74 7.36 5.47
N ILE A 96 -3.90 6.82 6.36
CA ILE A 96 -3.98 5.42 6.81
C ILE A 96 -5.31 5.13 7.52
N ARG A 97 -5.78 6.05 8.38
CA ARG A 97 -7.08 5.91 9.05
C ARG A 97 -8.25 5.97 8.07
N ASN A 98 -8.15 6.81 7.06
CA ASN A 98 -9.16 6.95 6.02
C ASN A 98 -9.23 5.71 5.12
N LEU A 99 -8.07 5.12 4.78
CA LEU A 99 -8.01 3.82 4.10
C LEU A 99 -8.68 2.73 4.93
N TYR A 100 -8.34 2.63 6.22
CA TYR A 100 -8.92 1.63 7.11
C TYR A 100 -10.45 1.76 7.22
N SER A 101 -10.94 2.99 7.42
CA SER A 101 -12.38 3.25 7.56
C SER A 101 -13.16 2.92 6.29
N SER A 102 -12.59 3.22 5.11
CA SER A 102 -13.21 2.93 3.81
C SER A 102 -13.19 1.44 3.49
N SER A 103 -12.09 0.75 3.78
CA SER A 103 -11.91 -0.68 3.48
C SER A 103 -12.62 -1.59 4.47
N SER A 104 -12.78 -1.18 5.73
CA SER A 104 -13.57 -1.91 6.73
C SER A 104 -15.04 -2.05 6.35
N GLN A 105 -15.59 -1.11 5.56
CA GLN A 105 -16.94 -1.23 5.03
C GLN A 105 -17.02 -2.34 3.98
N ILE A 106 -16.01 -2.49 3.12
CA ILE A 106 -15.99 -3.50 2.05
C ILE A 106 -15.97 -4.93 2.62
N VAL A 107 -15.18 -5.17 3.66
CA VAL A 107 -15.06 -6.51 4.29
C VAL A 107 -16.35 -6.91 5.02
N ARG A 108 -17.07 -5.96 5.62
CA ARG A 108 -18.34 -6.25 6.33
C ARG A 108 -19.50 -6.67 5.41
N PHE A 109 -19.41 -6.43 4.10
CA PHE A 109 -20.43 -6.84 3.13
C PHE A 109 -20.13 -8.17 2.42
N GLN A 110 -19.02 -8.82 2.73
CA GLN A 110 -18.60 -10.09 2.11
C GLN A 110 -18.68 -11.30 3.07
N LEU A 111 -19.11 -11.08 4.32
CA LEU A 111 -19.45 -12.10 5.32
C LEU A 111 -20.94 -12.07 5.60
#